data_AF-A0A961F2G2-F1
#
_entry.id   AF-A0A961F2G2-F1
#
_cell.length_a   1.000
_cell.length_b   1.000
_cell.length_c   1.000
_cell.angle_alpha   90.00
_cell.angle_beta   90.00
_cell.angle_gamma   90.00
#
_symmetry.space_group_name_H-M   'P 1'
#
loop_
_entity.id
_entity.type
_entity.pdbx_description
1 polymer ?
#
loop_
_entity_poly.entity_id
_entity_poly.type
_entity_poly.pdbx_seq_one_letter_code
_entity_poly.pdbx_strand_id
1 'polypeptide(L)'
;MTDPTTRQVVDEALIQMMQEISGRAADEYWEETILGSDVNQIRHLFYFLQAERRIVLVNYGSDVYRSRVIEVHNTRTRLQIPEFHEEGIRRCWVKFEIVNVLYQFEVPILDIGDDWIEIRIPAFIQSATRRKNRRIFL
;
A
#
# COMPACT_ATOMS: atom_id res chain seq x y z
N MET A 1 35.60 -37.75 -11.05
CA MET A 1 34.62 -38.27 -10.08
C MET A 1 34.37 -37.17 -9.07
N THR A 2 33.39 -36.31 -9.33
CA THR A 2 33.01 -35.21 -8.44
C THR A 2 31.92 -35.71 -7.50
N ASP A 3 32.22 -35.60 -6.20
CA ASP A 3 31.44 -36.16 -5.10
C ASP A 3 30.01 -35.57 -5.06
N PRO A 4 28.94 -36.39 -5.18
CA PRO A 4 27.56 -35.91 -5.23
C PRO A 4 27.13 -35.12 -3.98
N THR A 5 27.83 -35.29 -2.85
CA THR A 5 27.55 -34.59 -1.61
C THR A 5 27.96 -33.11 -1.67
N THR A 6 28.98 -32.75 -2.46
CA THR A 6 29.45 -31.35 -2.55
C THR A 6 28.47 -30.46 -3.32
N ARG A 7 27.72 -31.03 -4.29
CA ARG A 7 26.74 -30.28 -5.09
C ARG A 7 25.50 -29.88 -4.28
N GLN A 8 25.04 -30.77 -3.39
CA GLN A 8 23.85 -30.52 -2.56
C GLN A 8 24.08 -29.44 -1.51
N VAL A 9 25.28 -29.37 -0.92
CA VAL A 9 25.62 -28.35 0.09
C VAL A 9 25.70 -26.95 -0.53
N VAL A 10 26.14 -26.85 -1.79
CA VAL A 10 26.22 -25.56 -2.50
C VAL A 10 24.81 -25.07 -2.88
N ASP A 11 23.90 -25.97 -3.25
CA ASP A 11 22.51 -25.62 -3.55
C ASP A 11 21.75 -25.17 -2.28
N GLU A 12 21.96 -25.84 -1.14
CA GLU A 12 21.36 -25.42 0.14
C GLU A 12 21.87 -24.06 0.61
N ALA A 13 23.18 -23.82 0.51
CA ALA A 13 23.78 -22.53 0.87
C ALA A 13 23.29 -21.39 -0.04
N LEU A 14 23.08 -21.67 -1.34
CA LEU A 14 22.54 -20.70 -2.29
C LEU A 14 21.07 -20.39 -2.00
N ILE A 15 20.26 -21.41 -1.69
CA ILE A 15 18.85 -21.24 -1.30
C ILE A 15 18.76 -20.42 0.00
N GLN A 16 19.61 -20.70 0.99
CA GLN A 16 19.64 -19.99 2.25
C GLN A 16 20.09 -18.53 2.08
N MET A 17 21.06 -18.27 1.20
CA MET A 17 21.49 -16.92 0.85
C MET A 17 20.41 -16.15 0.07
N MET A 18 19.69 -16.81 -0.85
CA MET A 18 18.54 -16.23 -1.55
C MET A 18 17.38 -15.93 -0.59
N GLN A 19 17.19 -16.75 0.45
CA GLN A 19 16.22 -16.53 1.52
C GLN A 19 16.65 -15.38 2.45
N GLU A 20 17.93 -15.21 2.76
CA GLU A 20 18.43 -14.07 3.53
C GLU A 20 18.34 -12.74 2.75
N ILE A 21 18.61 -12.78 1.44
CA ILE A 21 18.48 -11.62 0.55
C ILE A 21 17.00 -11.25 0.37
N SER A 22 16.12 -12.24 0.19
CA SER A 22 14.66 -12.02 0.14
C SER A 22 14.07 -11.63 1.51
N GLY A 23 14.66 -12.12 2.60
CA GLY A 23 14.24 -11.90 3.99
C GLY A 23 14.44 -10.47 4.49
N ARG A 24 15.11 -9.61 3.72
CA ARG A 24 15.21 -8.16 4.00
C ARG A 24 14.12 -7.31 3.34
N ALA A 25 13.26 -7.88 2.49
CA ALA A 25 12.24 -7.09 1.78
C ALA A 25 10.84 -7.74 1.70
N ALA A 26 10.62 -8.87 2.37
CA ALA A 26 9.31 -9.50 2.43
C ALA A 26 8.83 -9.52 3.89
N ASP A 27 8.26 -8.40 4.34
CA ASP A 27 7.35 -8.43 5.48
C ASP A 27 6.28 -9.49 5.19
N GLU A 28 6.28 -10.60 5.92
CA GLU A 28 5.29 -11.67 5.78
C GLU A 28 3.91 -11.14 6.17
N TYR A 29 3.18 -10.71 5.15
CA TYR A 29 1.77 -10.37 5.23
C TYR A 29 0.94 -11.65 5.09
N TRP A 30 0.11 -11.97 6.09
CA TRP A 30 -0.93 -13.01 5.93
C TRP A 30 -2.20 -12.37 5.40
N GLU A 31 -2.75 -12.90 4.30
CA GLU A 31 -4.01 -12.47 3.69
C GLU A 31 -5.22 -12.82 4.58
N GLU A 32 -5.43 -12.08 5.66
CA GLU A 32 -6.80 -11.91 6.18
C GLU A 32 -7.47 -10.83 5.32
N THR A 33 -7.95 -11.20 4.13
CA THR A 33 -8.77 -10.28 3.32
C THR A 33 -10.01 -9.95 4.16
N ILE A 34 -10.03 -8.77 4.78
CA ILE A 34 -11.21 -8.24 5.46
C ILE A 34 -12.26 -7.93 4.37
N LEU A 35 -13.00 -8.95 3.95
CA LEU A 35 -14.13 -8.85 3.05
C LEU A 35 -15.34 -8.37 3.86
N GLY A 36 -15.87 -7.20 3.51
CA GLY A 36 -17.15 -6.72 4.06
C GLY A 36 -17.06 -5.66 5.15
N SER A 37 -16.14 -4.70 5.07
CA SER A 37 -16.18 -3.50 5.90
C SER A 37 -17.28 -2.53 5.45
N ASP A 38 -18.01 -1.96 6.40
CA ASP A 38 -18.97 -0.86 6.19
C ASP A 38 -18.27 0.36 5.57
N VAL A 39 -18.89 0.96 4.55
CA VAL A 39 -18.49 2.24 3.91
C VAL A 39 -18.13 3.31 4.95
N ASN A 40 -18.84 3.33 6.08
CA ASN A 40 -18.58 4.25 7.18
C ASN A 40 -17.18 4.07 7.78
N GLN A 41 -16.72 2.83 7.96
CA GLN A 41 -15.39 2.55 8.53
C GLN A 41 -14.28 3.07 7.62
N ILE A 42 -14.38 2.83 6.31
CA ILE A 42 -13.42 3.35 5.32
C ILE A 42 -13.42 4.87 5.36
N ARG A 43 -14.59 5.50 5.40
CA ARG A 43 -14.69 6.96 5.52
C ARG A 43 -13.98 7.47 6.77
N HIS A 44 -14.13 6.79 7.91
CA HIS A 44 -13.40 7.12 9.14
C HIS A 44 -11.88 6.95 8.98
N LEU A 45 -11.40 5.98 8.20
CA LEU A 45 -9.96 5.88 7.86
C LEU A 45 -9.50 7.14 7.11
N PHE A 46 -10.25 7.60 6.11
CA PHE A 46 -9.87 8.82 5.37
C PHE A 46 -9.91 10.09 6.24
N TYR A 47 -10.90 10.23 7.13
CA TYR A 47 -10.90 11.31 8.12
C TYR A 47 -9.71 11.23 9.07
N PHE A 48 -9.34 10.03 9.52
CA PHE A 48 -8.15 9.82 10.34
C PHE A 48 -6.87 10.23 9.59
N LEU A 49 -6.71 9.81 8.33
CA LEU A 49 -5.57 10.17 7.50
C LEU A 49 -5.44 11.70 7.33
N GLN A 50 -6.57 12.39 7.16
CA GLN A 50 -6.62 13.85 7.06
C GLN A 50 -6.20 14.51 8.37
N ALA A 51 -6.82 14.13 9.49
CA ALA A 51 -6.58 14.73 10.80
C ALA A 51 -5.12 14.57 11.25
N GLU A 52 -4.54 13.39 11.00
CA GLU A 52 -3.17 13.04 11.38
C GLU A 52 -2.13 13.43 10.33
N ARG A 53 -2.54 14.01 9.20
CA ARG A 53 -1.68 14.38 8.05
C ARG A 53 -0.75 13.23 7.61
N ARG A 54 -1.26 11.99 7.67
CA ARG A 54 -0.51 10.78 7.35
C ARG A 54 -0.15 10.75 5.88
N ILE A 55 1.02 10.19 5.59
CA ILE A 55 1.44 9.96 4.21
C ILE A 55 0.61 8.82 3.64
N VAL A 56 0.06 9.04 2.44
CA VAL A 56 -0.66 8.07 1.65
C VAL A 56 0.09 7.89 0.34
N LEU A 57 0.41 6.66 -0.03
CA LEU A 57 1.06 6.38 -1.31
C LEU A 57 -0.01 6.26 -2.40
N VAL A 58 0.23 6.93 -3.52
CA VAL A 58 -0.62 6.88 -4.71
C VAL A 58 0.19 6.30 -5.84
N ASN A 59 -0.16 5.10 -6.30
CA ASN A 59 0.42 4.54 -7.51
C ASN A 59 -0.47 4.96 -8.69
N TYR A 60 0.10 5.74 -9.59
CA TYR A 60 -0.58 6.27 -10.77
C TYR A 60 0.29 5.96 -11.99
N GLY A 61 -0.21 5.13 -12.89
CA GLY A 61 0.61 4.60 -13.99
C GLY A 61 1.81 3.82 -13.47
N SER A 62 3.00 4.24 -13.88
CA SER A 62 4.27 3.65 -13.44
C SER A 62 4.88 4.33 -12.20
N ASP A 63 4.33 5.47 -11.80
CA ASP A 63 4.87 6.30 -10.74
C ASP A 63 4.22 6.04 -9.38
N VAL A 64 5.00 6.30 -8.33
CA VAL A 64 4.54 6.23 -6.94
C VAL A 64 4.74 7.58 -6.27
N TYR A 65 3.62 8.22 -5.94
CA TYR A 65 3.58 9.53 -5.35
C TYR A 65 3.35 9.45 -3.83
N ARG A 66 4.03 10.33 -3.09
CA ARG A 66 3.73 10.58 -1.66
C ARG A 66 2.69 11.69 -1.57
N SER A 67 1.52 11.34 -1.08
CA SER A 67 0.38 12.25 -0.98
C SER A 67 -0.08 12.45 0.47
N ARG A 68 -0.97 13.41 0.67
CA ARG A 68 -1.72 13.59 1.92
C ARG A 68 -3.18 13.86 1.62
N VAL A 69 -4.07 13.36 2.47
CA VAL A 69 -5.49 13.72 2.42
C VAL A 69 -5.65 15.16 2.90
N ILE A 70 -6.17 16.04 2.05
CA ILE A 70 -6.40 17.45 2.37
C ILE A 70 -7.88 17.75 2.64
N GLU A 71 -8.80 17.07 1.95
CA GLU A 71 -10.24 17.23 2.11
C GLU A 71 -10.95 15.88 2.03
N VAL A 72 -11.99 15.68 2.84
CA VAL A 72 -12.85 14.50 2.82
C VAL A 72 -14.31 14.95 2.77
N HIS A 73 -15.04 14.53 1.74
CA HIS A 73 -16.43 14.93 1.49
C HIS A 73 -17.29 13.70 1.20
N ASN A 74 -18.06 13.22 2.18
CA ASN A 74 -18.99 12.08 2.06
C ASN A 74 -18.41 10.81 1.40
N THR A 75 -18.37 10.77 0.07
CA THR A 75 -17.91 9.64 -0.77
C THR A 75 -16.69 9.99 -1.62
N ARG A 76 -16.09 11.17 -1.42
CA ARG A 76 -14.95 11.68 -2.17
C ARG A 76 -13.88 12.22 -1.24
N THR A 77 -12.65 12.24 -1.71
CA THR A 77 -11.53 12.80 -0.97
C THR A 77 -10.52 13.39 -1.94
N ARG A 78 -9.87 14.47 -1.52
CA ARG A 78 -8.79 15.11 -2.27
C ARG A 78 -7.46 14.77 -1.64
N LEU A 79 -6.54 14.31 -2.48
CA LEU A 79 -5.17 14.01 -2.13
C LEU A 79 -4.28 15.09 -2.73
N GLN A 80 -3.48 15.77 -1.89
CA GLN A 80 -2.42 16.64 -2.39
C GLN A 80 -1.25 15.77 -2.84
N ILE A 81 -0.84 15.97 -4.09
CA ILE A 81 0.26 15.28 -4.75
C ILE A 81 1.17 16.35 -5.39
N PRO A 82 2.26 16.75 -4.70
CA PRO A 82 3.25 17.64 -5.30
C PRO A 82 3.85 17.01 -6.56
N GLU A 83 4.08 17.82 -7.59
CA GLU A 83 4.74 17.40 -8.84
C GLU A 83 4.00 16.25 -9.54
N PHE A 84 2.67 16.27 -9.50
CA PHE A 84 1.83 15.26 -10.15
C PHE A 84 1.89 15.39 -11.68
N HIS A 85 2.13 14.28 -12.37
CA HIS A 85 2.11 14.22 -13.83
C HIS A 85 0.90 13.39 -14.31
N GLU A 86 -0.02 14.02 -15.05
CA GLU A 86 -1.19 13.33 -15.62
C GLU A 86 -0.80 12.49 -16.85
N GLU A 87 -1.16 11.20 -16.84
CA GLU A 87 -0.91 10.24 -17.91
C GLU A 87 -2.22 9.82 -18.62
N GLY A 88 -3.33 10.52 -18.36
CA GLY A 88 -4.66 10.22 -18.92
C GLY A 88 -5.35 9.00 -18.29
N ILE A 89 -4.74 8.37 -17.28
CA ILE A 89 -5.31 7.24 -16.53
C ILE A 89 -6.37 7.78 -15.56
N ARG A 90 -7.50 7.09 -15.42
CA ARG A 90 -8.65 7.50 -14.58
C ARG A 90 -8.85 6.64 -13.32
N ARG A 91 -7.87 5.82 -12.98
CA ARG A 91 -7.84 4.99 -11.77
C ARG A 91 -6.44 5.01 -11.18
N CYS A 92 -6.34 4.94 -9.87
CA CYS A 92 -5.06 4.81 -9.17
C CYS A 92 -5.19 3.85 -8.00
N TRP A 93 -4.04 3.35 -7.52
CA TRP A 93 -3.99 2.64 -6.26
C TRP A 93 -3.64 3.58 -5.12
N VAL A 94 -4.39 3.49 -4.03
CA VAL A 94 -4.13 4.23 -2.79
C VAL A 94 -3.70 3.24 -1.73
N LYS A 95 -2.56 3.50 -1.09
CA LYS A 95 -1.97 2.62 -0.08
C LYS A 95 -1.56 3.39 1.16
N PHE A 96 -1.89 2.87 2.33
CA PHE A 96 -1.49 3.45 3.61
C PHE A 96 -1.52 2.40 4.72
N GLU A 97 -0.79 2.65 5.80
CA GLU A 97 -0.72 1.74 6.95
C GLU A 97 -1.28 2.42 8.21
N ILE A 98 -2.21 1.75 8.89
CA ILE A 98 -2.80 2.19 10.17
C ILE A 98 -2.78 1.01 11.13
N VAL A 99 -2.20 1.19 12.33
CA VAL A 99 -2.17 0.17 13.40
C VAL A 99 -1.72 -1.21 12.88
N ASN A 100 -0.62 -1.24 12.14
CA ASN A 100 -0.04 -2.45 11.52
C ASN A 100 -0.94 -3.15 10.48
N VAL A 101 -1.94 -2.46 9.94
CA VAL A 101 -2.76 -2.93 8.83
C VAL A 101 -2.43 -2.09 7.60
N LEU A 102 -1.96 -2.76 6.54
CA LEU A 102 -1.79 -2.15 5.23
C LEU A 102 -3.12 -2.16 4.51
N TYR A 103 -3.65 -0.98 4.22
CA TYR A 103 -4.83 -0.80 3.39
C TYR A 103 -4.40 -0.50 1.97
N GLN A 104 -5.03 -1.17 1.00
CA GLN A 104 -4.80 -0.93 -0.42
C GLN A 104 -6.12 -0.95 -1.17
N PHE A 105 -6.37 0.11 -1.93
CA PHE A 105 -7.60 0.29 -2.71
C PHE A 105 -7.30 0.73 -4.12
N GLU A 106 -7.99 0.15 -5.09
CA GLU A 106 -8.05 0.71 -6.43
C GLU A 106 -9.27 1.62 -6.53
N VAL A 107 -9.04 2.91 -6.82
CA VAL A 107 -10.08 3.93 -6.79
C VAL A 107 -10.15 4.69 -8.11
N PRO A 108 -11.34 5.10 -8.56
CA PRO A 108 -11.47 5.99 -9.69
C PRO A 108 -11.08 7.42 -9.31
N ILE A 109 -10.37 8.07 -10.22
CA ILE A 109 -10.05 9.50 -10.18
C ILE A 109 -11.23 10.25 -10.79
N LEU A 110 -11.77 11.19 -10.02
CA LEU A 110 -12.93 11.99 -10.39
C LEU A 110 -12.50 13.31 -11.04
N ASP A 111 -11.42 13.90 -10.55
CA ASP A 111 -10.88 15.16 -11.04
C ASP A 111 -9.38 15.27 -10.75
N ILE A 112 -8.66 16.07 -11.54
CA ILE A 112 -7.22 16.27 -11.45
C ILE A 112 -6.96 17.78 -11.53
N GLY A 113 -6.26 18.31 -10.53
CA GLY A 113 -5.70 19.66 -10.55
C GLY A 113 -4.18 19.65 -10.60
N ASP A 114 -3.57 20.83 -10.46
CA ASP A 114 -2.12 21.00 -10.62
C ASP A 114 -1.30 20.25 -9.56
N ASP A 115 -1.73 20.27 -8.30
CA ASP A 115 -1.05 19.62 -7.17
C ASP A 115 -1.96 18.70 -6.35
N TRP A 116 -3.10 18.29 -6.92
CA TRP A 116 -4.06 17.45 -6.23
C TRP A 116 -4.85 16.55 -7.20
N ILE A 117 -5.35 15.45 -6.66
CA ILE A 117 -6.33 14.60 -7.32
C ILE A 117 -7.56 14.40 -6.42
N GLU A 118 -8.74 14.37 -7.01
CA GLU A 118 -9.97 13.97 -6.32
C GLU A 118 -10.28 12.52 -6.70
N ILE A 119 -10.50 11.68 -5.68
CA ILE A 119 -10.82 10.26 -5.85
C ILE A 119 -12.16 9.92 -5.18
N ARG A 120 -12.80 8.86 -5.65
CA ARG A 120 -13.95 8.28 -4.94
C ARG A 120 -13.46 7.37 -3.82
N ILE A 121 -13.96 7.61 -2.61
CA ILE A 121 -13.73 6.73 -1.46
C ILE A 121 -14.34 5.35 -1.79
N PRO A 122 -13.58 4.25 -1.65
CA PRO A 122 -14.06 2.92 -1.94
C PRO A 122 -15.19 2.54 -0.97
N ALA A 123 -16.22 1.86 -1.48
CA ALA A 123 -17.39 1.47 -0.68
C ALA A 123 -17.12 0.25 0.20
N PHE A 124 -16.12 -0.56 -0.13
CA PHE A 124 -15.79 -1.80 0.56
C PHE A 124 -14.27 -1.96 0.66
N ILE A 125 -13.80 -2.64 1.69
CA ILE A 125 -12.40 -3.05 1.78
C ILE A 125 -12.17 -4.11 0.71
N GLN A 126 -11.29 -3.80 -0.23
CA GLN A 126 -10.85 -4.72 -1.28
C GLN A 126 -9.68 -5.57 -0.78
N SER A 127 -8.75 -4.97 -0.04
CA SER A 127 -7.66 -5.65 0.64
C SER A 127 -7.21 -4.85 1.85
N ALA A 128 -7.09 -5.53 2.98
CA ALA A 128 -6.43 -5.04 4.18
C ALA A 128 -5.57 -6.19 4.70
N THR A 129 -4.28 -5.95 4.89
CA THR A 129 -3.36 -7.02 5.29
C THR A 129 -2.71 -6.67 6.62
N ARG A 130 -2.90 -7.53 7.61
CA ARG A 130 -2.39 -7.34 8.97
C ARG A 130 -0.97 -7.87 9.06
N ARG A 131 -0.05 -7.05 9.59
CA ARG A 131 1.33 -7.47 9.88
C ARG A 131 1.43 -8.16 11.24
N LYS A 132 2.26 -9.19 11.34
CA LYS A 132 2.46 -10.02 12.55
C LYS A 132 3.42 -9.40 13.58
N ASN A 133 4.41 -8.61 13.16
CA ASN A 133 5.51 -8.15 14.02
C ASN A 133 5.50 -6.64 14.25
N ARG A 134 5.66 -6.22 15.52
CA ARG A 134 5.85 -4.83 15.95
C ARG A 134 7.27 -4.38 15.55
N ARG A 135 7.46 -3.20 14.94
CA ARG A 135 8.80 -2.65 14.69
C ARG A 135 9.54 -2.49 16.02
N ILE A 136 10.60 -3.27 16.22
CA ILE A 136 11.63 -2.98 17.23
C ILE A 136 12.59 -2.02 16.53
N PHE A 137 12.55 -0.75 16.92
CA PHE A 137 13.63 0.17 16.58
C PHE A 137 14.80 -0.18 17.49
N LEU A 138 15.84 -0.83 16.93
CA LEU A 138 17.15 -0.98 17.56
C LEU A 138 17.94 0.30 17.39
#